data_AF-L5KC66-F1
#
_entry.id   AF-L5KC66-F1
#
_cell.length_a   1.000
_cell.length_b   1.000
_cell.length_c   1.000
_cell.angle_alpha   90.00
_cell.angle_beta   90.00
_cell.angle_gamma   90.00
#
_symmetry.space_group_name_H-M   'P 1'
#
loop_
_entity.id
_entity.type
_entity.pdbx_description
1 polymer ?
#
loop_
_entity_poly.entity_id
_entity_poly.type
_entity_poly.pdbx_seq_one_letter_code
_entity_poly.pdbx_strand_id
1 'polypeptide(L)'
;QIQRRWRGYRIRKYCFNYFYLKAYLRAVSETNDAIREALDEFAEMKEREERKASLEREEKKRDYQARKMHYLVSTKQIPGIYNSPFRQEPDPWELRLQKAKPLTHRRLELQPQRSSCLSNWLACTTARSFPRSEFLPPIHRRQCQGPFRDIADVLEQRYKPLEPTLWVAEPMDELKEAREELKRQEWIKNIHDNMFLPFSSHHKNRKYIPSMHMSSKYDPSSHGCPRFRDEEPEKWISNKIERSHLQMIDSRSALKRLRLTFLFVVCEVDLTSEKALAPDVQPQALE
;
A
#
# COMPACT_ATOMS: atom_id res chain seq x y z
N GLN A 1 -10.42 -63.52 50.25
CA GLN A 1 -11.16 -63.23 49.00
C GLN A 1 -11.65 -61.77 48.86
N ILE A 2 -12.04 -61.10 49.95
CA ILE A 2 -12.63 -59.73 49.92
C ILE A 2 -11.69 -58.64 49.35
N GLN A 3 -10.40 -58.67 49.68
CA GLN A 3 -9.44 -57.64 49.25
C GLN A 3 -9.29 -57.55 47.73
N ARG A 4 -9.34 -58.68 47.01
CA ARG A 4 -9.27 -58.72 45.54
C ARG A 4 -10.48 -58.02 44.90
N ARG A 5 -11.68 -58.24 45.45
CA ARG A 5 -12.93 -57.60 45.02
C ARG A 5 -12.88 -56.09 45.23
N TRP A 6 -12.37 -55.66 46.40
CA TRP A 6 -12.27 -54.25 46.77
C TRP A 6 -11.24 -53.48 45.92
N ARG A 7 -10.08 -54.08 45.64
CA ARG A 7 -9.08 -53.51 44.71
C ARG A 7 -9.65 -53.30 43.31
N GLY A 8 -10.37 -54.29 42.78
CA GLY A 8 -11.03 -54.18 41.48
C GLY A 8 -12.12 -53.10 41.44
N TYR A 9 -12.92 -52.97 42.50
CA TYR A 9 -13.90 -51.89 42.64
C TYR A 9 -13.23 -50.51 42.66
N ARG A 10 -12.19 -50.34 43.49
CA ARG A 10 -11.47 -49.07 43.61
C ARG A 10 -10.88 -48.61 42.27
N ILE A 11 -10.26 -49.51 41.52
CA ILE A 11 -9.64 -49.18 40.23
C ILE A 11 -10.69 -48.74 39.21
N ARG A 12 -11.79 -49.49 39.07
CA ARG A 12 -12.87 -49.16 38.11
C ARG A 12 -13.64 -47.89 38.47
N LYS A 13 -13.73 -47.56 39.77
CA LYS A 13 -14.45 -46.38 40.24
C LYS A 13 -13.59 -45.11 40.21
N TYR A 14 -12.31 -45.20 40.56
CA TYR A 14 -11.48 -44.03 40.84
C TYR A 14 -10.27 -43.86 39.92
N CYS A 15 -9.74 -44.92 39.30
CA CYS A 15 -8.54 -44.83 38.46
C CYS A 15 -8.89 -44.81 36.97
N PHE A 16 -9.69 -45.77 36.52
CA PHE A 16 -10.06 -45.92 35.11
C PHE A 16 -11.57 -45.85 34.95
N ASN A 17 -12.07 -44.63 34.78
CA ASN A 17 -13.46 -44.42 34.44
C ASN A 17 -13.65 -44.51 32.92
N TYR A 18 -14.10 -45.68 32.46
CA TYR A 18 -14.37 -45.97 31.05
C TYR A 18 -15.30 -44.95 30.39
N PHE A 19 -16.33 -44.48 31.09
CA PHE A 19 -17.34 -43.57 30.53
C PHE A 19 -16.76 -42.19 30.24
N TYR A 20 -15.91 -41.66 31.13
CA TYR A 20 -15.24 -40.38 30.89
C TYR A 20 -14.25 -40.45 29.74
N LEU A 21 -13.46 -41.53 29.66
CA LEU A 21 -12.53 -41.72 28.53
C LEU A 21 -13.29 -41.83 27.21
N LYS A 22 -14.39 -42.59 27.17
CA LYS A 22 -15.23 -42.73 25.98
C LYS A 22 -15.83 -41.39 25.55
N ALA A 23 -16.37 -40.62 26.50
CA ALA A 23 -16.93 -39.30 26.23
C ALA A 23 -15.86 -38.32 25.72
N TYR A 24 -14.67 -38.34 26.33
CA TYR A 24 -13.54 -37.51 25.88
C TYR A 24 -13.11 -37.84 24.45
N LEU A 25 -12.91 -39.12 24.13
CA LEU A 25 -12.51 -39.52 22.77
C LEU A 25 -13.57 -39.14 21.74
N ARG A 26 -14.85 -39.22 22.10
CA ARG A 26 -15.96 -38.75 21.24
C ARG A 26 -15.91 -37.25 21.00
N ALA A 27 -15.72 -36.46 22.05
CA ALA A 27 -15.58 -35.01 21.93
C ALA A 27 -14.37 -34.66 21.04
N VAL A 28 -13.24 -35.36 21.20
CA VAL A 28 -12.05 -35.16 20.36
C VAL A 28 -12.35 -35.49 18.90
N SER A 29 -13.03 -36.61 18.60
CA SER A 29 -13.40 -36.93 17.22
C SER A 29 -14.32 -35.87 16.62
N GLU A 30 -15.36 -35.45 17.35
CA GLU A 30 -16.30 -34.41 16.92
C GLU A 30 -15.57 -33.08 16.64
N THR A 31 -14.63 -32.68 17.51
CA THR A 31 -13.84 -31.46 17.27
C THR A 31 -12.91 -31.58 16.07
N ASN A 32 -12.32 -32.76 15.85
CA ASN A 32 -11.44 -32.97 14.70
C ASN A 32 -12.23 -32.94 13.39
N ASP A 33 -13.42 -33.53 13.38
CA ASP A 33 -14.28 -33.54 12.19
C ASP A 33 -14.78 -32.13 11.87
N ALA A 34 -15.18 -31.35 12.89
CA ALA A 34 -15.53 -29.93 12.71
C ALA A 34 -14.35 -29.09 12.17
N ILE A 35 -13.12 -29.35 12.65
CA ILE A 35 -11.93 -28.65 12.13
C ILE A 35 -11.66 -29.03 10.67
N ARG A 36 -11.83 -30.30 10.29
CA ARG A 36 -11.66 -30.75 8.90
C ARG A 36 -12.68 -30.09 7.98
N GLU A 37 -13.95 -30.10 8.37
CA GLU A 37 -15.03 -29.45 7.61
C GLU A 37 -14.75 -27.96 7.40
N ALA A 38 -14.35 -27.24 8.47
CA ALA A 38 -13.98 -25.83 8.34
C ALA A 38 -12.78 -25.63 7.39
N LEU A 39 -11.76 -26.49 7.45
CA LEU A 39 -10.61 -26.41 6.53
C LEU A 39 -11.00 -26.67 5.07
N ASP A 40 -11.91 -27.62 4.83
CA ASP A 40 -12.43 -27.91 3.50
C ASP A 40 -13.23 -26.72 2.96
N GLU A 41 -14.10 -26.11 3.77
CA GLU A 41 -14.82 -24.88 3.41
C GLU A 41 -13.87 -23.72 3.06
N PHE A 42 -12.82 -23.52 3.86
CA PHE A 42 -11.80 -22.50 3.58
C PHE A 42 -11.06 -22.78 2.26
N ALA A 43 -10.73 -24.04 1.99
CA ALA A 43 -10.09 -24.44 0.74
C ALA A 43 -11.00 -24.15 -0.47
N GLU A 44 -12.28 -24.49 -0.39
CA GLU A 44 -13.26 -24.21 -1.44
C GLU A 44 -13.46 -22.71 -1.66
N MET A 45 -13.56 -21.92 -0.58
CA MET A 45 -13.70 -20.47 -0.66
C MET A 45 -12.49 -19.83 -1.35
N LYS A 46 -11.29 -20.22 -0.95
CA LYS A 46 -10.05 -19.75 -1.58
C LYS A 46 -9.98 -20.12 -3.05
N GLU A 47 -10.36 -21.34 -3.42
CA GLU A 47 -10.37 -21.76 -4.82
C GLU A 47 -11.38 -20.96 -5.65
N ARG A 48 -12.57 -20.68 -5.10
CA ARG A 48 -13.58 -19.81 -5.75
C ARG A 48 -13.04 -18.40 -5.97
N GLU A 49 -12.34 -17.83 -4.98
CA GLU A 49 -11.71 -16.51 -5.10
C GLU A 49 -10.60 -16.49 -6.14
N GLU A 50 -9.73 -17.50 -6.16
CA GLU A 50 -8.68 -17.65 -7.16
C GLU A 50 -9.25 -17.79 -8.57
N ARG A 51 -10.34 -18.58 -8.72
CA ARG A 51 -11.09 -18.71 -9.98
C ARG A 51 -11.72 -17.39 -10.42
N LYS A 52 -12.30 -16.61 -9.51
CA LYS A 52 -12.83 -15.27 -9.84
C LYS A 52 -11.70 -14.32 -10.27
N ALA A 53 -10.59 -14.33 -9.54
CA ALA A 53 -9.44 -13.48 -9.84
C ALA A 53 -8.74 -13.87 -11.16
N SER A 54 -8.70 -15.16 -11.52
CA SER A 54 -8.18 -15.59 -12.83
C SER A 54 -9.06 -15.09 -13.97
N LEU A 55 -10.38 -15.23 -13.85
CA LEU A 55 -11.34 -14.69 -14.82
C LEU A 55 -11.21 -13.18 -14.98
N GLU A 56 -11.13 -12.42 -13.89
CA GLU A 56 -10.95 -10.96 -13.94
C GLU A 56 -9.62 -10.57 -14.61
N ARG A 57 -8.53 -11.31 -14.36
CA ARG A 57 -7.25 -11.09 -15.05
C ARG A 57 -7.35 -11.38 -16.54
N GLU A 58 -8.07 -12.42 -16.93
CA GLU A 58 -8.32 -12.74 -18.33
C GLU A 58 -9.15 -11.67 -19.02
N GLU A 59 -10.22 -11.18 -18.38
CA GLU A 59 -11.03 -10.07 -18.87
C GLU A 59 -10.19 -8.81 -19.06
N LYS A 60 -9.39 -8.42 -18.05
CA LYS A 60 -8.45 -7.28 -18.16
C LYS A 60 -7.45 -7.46 -19.31
N LYS A 61 -6.95 -8.67 -19.54
CA LYS A 61 -6.08 -8.97 -20.70
C LYS A 61 -6.82 -8.81 -22.02
N ARG A 62 -8.08 -9.26 -22.10
CA ARG A 62 -8.92 -9.08 -23.29
C ARG A 62 -9.19 -7.60 -23.55
N ASP A 63 -9.53 -6.83 -22.52
CA ASP A 63 -9.76 -5.39 -22.65
C ASP A 63 -8.48 -4.66 -23.07
N TYR A 64 -7.34 -5.02 -22.49
CA TYR A 64 -6.05 -4.47 -22.89
C TYR A 64 -5.72 -4.77 -24.37
N GLN A 65 -5.95 -6.01 -24.82
CA GLN A 65 -5.79 -6.38 -26.23
C GLN A 65 -6.73 -5.58 -27.14
N ALA A 66 -7.99 -5.39 -26.74
CA ALA A 66 -8.94 -4.58 -27.49
C ALA A 66 -8.47 -3.12 -27.61
N ARG A 67 -7.97 -2.53 -26.52
CA ARG A 67 -7.39 -1.17 -26.55
C ARG A 67 -6.16 -1.06 -27.46
N LYS A 68 -5.29 -2.09 -27.45
CA LYS A 68 -4.10 -2.14 -28.30
C LYS A 68 -4.46 -2.25 -29.78
N MET A 69 -5.50 -3.03 -30.10
CA MET A 69 -5.93 -3.32 -31.47
C MET A 69 -7.12 -2.45 -31.92
N HIS A 70 -7.43 -1.37 -31.21
CA HIS A 70 -8.60 -0.52 -31.44
C HIS A 70 -8.71 0.02 -32.89
N TYR A 71 -7.59 0.17 -33.59
CA TYR A 71 -7.58 0.62 -34.99
C TYR A 71 -8.18 -0.39 -35.98
N LEU A 72 -8.48 -1.62 -35.55
CA LEU A 72 -9.14 -2.65 -36.37
C LEU A 72 -10.67 -2.57 -36.37
N VAL A 73 -11.23 -1.58 -35.65
CA VAL A 73 -12.68 -1.32 -35.57
C VAL A 73 -13.26 -0.98 -36.94
N SER A 74 -14.45 -1.50 -37.22
CA SER A 74 -15.23 -1.19 -38.40
C SER A 74 -15.60 0.30 -38.46
N THR A 75 -15.41 0.90 -39.63
CA THR A 75 -15.88 2.26 -39.91
C THR A 75 -17.17 2.20 -40.72
N LYS A 76 -17.83 3.35 -40.92
CA LYS A 76 -19.04 3.44 -41.75
C LYS A 76 -18.78 3.06 -43.22
N GLN A 77 -17.57 3.30 -43.71
CA GLN A 77 -17.21 3.11 -45.12
C GLN A 77 -16.52 1.77 -45.36
N ILE A 78 -15.70 1.31 -44.42
CA ILE A 78 -14.90 0.09 -44.56
C ILE A 78 -15.20 -0.85 -43.39
N PRO A 79 -15.67 -2.08 -43.66
CA PRO A 79 -15.86 -3.09 -42.62
C PRO A 79 -14.53 -3.44 -41.94
N GLY A 80 -14.56 -3.56 -40.61
CA GLY A 80 -13.40 -3.98 -39.81
C GLY A 80 -13.09 -5.45 -40.03
N ILE A 81 -11.89 -5.90 -39.62
CA ILE A 81 -11.46 -7.31 -39.80
C ILE A 81 -12.45 -8.28 -39.13
N TYR A 82 -13.03 -7.87 -38.00
CA TYR A 82 -13.96 -8.67 -37.21
C TYR A 82 -15.44 -8.44 -37.57
N ASN A 83 -15.72 -7.57 -38.55
CA ASN A 83 -17.06 -7.29 -39.06
C ASN A 83 -17.12 -7.60 -40.57
N SER A 84 -16.98 -8.89 -40.91
CA SER A 84 -17.01 -9.33 -42.30
C SER A 84 -18.41 -9.16 -42.91
N PRO A 85 -18.55 -8.59 -44.12
CA PRO A 85 -19.84 -8.40 -44.78
C PRO A 85 -20.57 -9.72 -45.11
N PHE A 86 -19.88 -10.85 -45.04
CA PHE A 86 -20.46 -12.18 -45.25
C PHE A 86 -21.12 -12.76 -43.99
N ARG A 87 -20.95 -12.13 -42.83
CA ARG A 87 -21.61 -12.52 -41.58
C ARG A 87 -22.78 -11.59 -41.30
N GLN A 88 -23.87 -12.15 -40.79
CA GLN A 88 -25.06 -11.38 -40.42
C GLN A 88 -24.84 -10.56 -39.14
N GLU A 89 -24.04 -11.09 -38.21
CA GLU A 89 -23.75 -10.46 -36.94
C GLU A 89 -22.24 -10.18 -36.79
N PRO A 90 -21.87 -9.02 -36.22
CA PRO A 90 -20.47 -8.70 -35.92
C PRO A 90 -19.93 -9.64 -34.85
N ASP A 91 -18.64 -9.98 -34.94
CA ASP A 91 -18.00 -10.86 -33.97
C ASP A 91 -18.04 -10.24 -32.55
N PRO A 92 -18.14 -11.04 -31.47
CA PRO A 92 -18.12 -10.50 -30.10
C PRO A 92 -16.88 -9.64 -29.81
N TRP A 93 -15.78 -9.88 -30.53
CA TRP A 93 -14.58 -9.06 -30.45
C TRP A 93 -14.77 -7.65 -31.02
N GLU A 94 -15.52 -7.50 -32.11
CA GLU A 94 -15.85 -6.19 -32.70
C GLU A 94 -16.63 -5.32 -31.69
N LEU A 95 -17.60 -5.92 -30.99
CA LEU A 95 -18.38 -5.22 -29.95
C LEU A 95 -17.50 -4.73 -28.80
N ARG A 96 -16.49 -5.50 -28.42
CA ARG A 96 -15.50 -5.08 -27.41
C ARG A 96 -14.60 -3.96 -27.92
N LEU A 97 -14.13 -4.07 -29.16
CA LEU A 97 -13.29 -3.06 -29.78
C LEU A 97 -14.00 -1.71 -29.87
N GLN A 98 -15.29 -1.69 -30.24
CA GLN A 98 -16.09 -0.45 -30.29
C GLN A 98 -16.24 0.23 -28.91
N LYS A 99 -16.24 -0.53 -27.82
CA LYS A 99 -16.29 0.00 -26.44
C LYS A 99 -14.91 0.46 -25.94
N ALA A 100 -13.84 -0.10 -26.48
CA ALA A 100 -12.49 0.16 -26.00
C ALA A 100 -12.01 1.57 -26.37
N LYS A 101 -11.32 2.26 -25.46
CA LYS A 101 -10.64 3.52 -25.77
C LYS A 101 -9.21 3.25 -26.23
N PRO A 102 -8.71 3.88 -27.30
CA PRO A 102 -7.36 3.66 -27.79
C PRO A 102 -6.33 3.96 -26.69
N LEU A 103 -5.21 3.23 -26.71
CA LEU A 103 -4.10 3.50 -25.80
C LEU A 103 -3.54 4.89 -26.09
N THR A 104 -3.77 5.83 -25.17
CA THR A 104 -3.04 7.10 -25.17
C THR A 104 -1.60 6.80 -24.79
N HIS A 105 -0.67 7.01 -25.71
CA HIS A 105 0.73 7.05 -25.34
C HIS A 105 0.87 8.22 -24.38
N ARG A 106 1.30 7.94 -23.14
CA ARG A 106 1.72 9.00 -22.23
C ARG A 106 2.86 9.69 -22.96
N ARG A 107 2.61 10.91 -23.46
CA ARG A 107 3.67 11.76 -23.99
C ARG A 107 4.69 11.78 -22.86
N LEU A 108 5.86 11.15 -23.09
CA LEU A 108 6.99 11.38 -22.22
C LEU A 108 7.10 12.90 -22.25
N GLU A 109 6.82 13.53 -21.12
CA GLU A 109 7.34 14.84 -20.87
C GLU A 109 8.84 14.62 -20.95
N LEU A 110 9.37 14.79 -22.17
CA LEU A 110 10.74 15.15 -22.37
C LEU A 110 10.87 16.34 -21.44
N GLN A 111 11.41 16.07 -20.23
CA GLN A 111 11.97 17.11 -19.39
C GLN A 111 12.61 18.04 -20.38
N PRO A 112 12.15 19.31 -20.49
CA PRO A 112 12.73 20.24 -21.45
C PRO A 112 14.21 20.08 -21.19
N GLN A 113 14.94 19.49 -22.16
CA GLN A 113 16.38 19.37 -22.04
C GLN A 113 16.75 20.79 -21.73
N ARG A 114 17.19 21.06 -20.49
CA ARG A 114 17.39 22.41 -19.98
C ARG A 114 18.09 23.10 -21.11
N SER A 115 17.37 23.97 -21.82
CA SER A 115 17.95 24.71 -22.92
C SER A 115 18.98 25.50 -22.17
N SER A 116 20.23 25.07 -22.29
CA SER A 116 21.38 25.68 -21.64
C SER A 116 21.15 27.16 -21.86
N CYS A 117 20.85 27.86 -20.77
CA CYS A 117 20.19 29.14 -20.79
C CYS A 117 20.83 29.99 -21.90
N LEU A 118 20.11 30.17 -23.00
CA LEU A 118 20.48 31.08 -24.07
C LEU A 118 20.23 32.50 -23.55
N SER A 119 20.89 32.82 -22.43
CA SER A 119 20.96 34.13 -21.79
C SER A 119 21.61 35.14 -22.73
N ASN A 120 22.41 34.66 -23.68
CA ASN A 120 23.01 35.45 -24.73
C ASN A 120 22.21 35.28 -26.03
N TRP A 121 21.50 36.34 -26.44
CA TRP A 121 20.87 36.45 -27.76
C TRP A 121 21.84 36.08 -28.89
N LEU A 122 23.13 36.43 -28.76
CA LEU A 122 24.17 36.06 -29.71
C LEU A 122 24.31 34.55 -29.97
N ALA A 123 24.06 33.71 -28.96
CA ALA A 123 24.15 32.26 -29.07
C ALA A 123 22.93 31.65 -29.79
N CYS A 124 21.77 32.32 -29.74
CA CYS A 124 20.59 31.94 -30.52
C CYS A 124 20.81 32.14 -32.01
N THR A 125 21.52 33.21 -32.38
CA THR A 125 21.84 33.50 -33.77
C THR A 125 22.81 32.47 -34.35
N THR A 126 23.87 32.08 -33.65
CA THR A 126 24.83 31.09 -34.18
C THR A 126 24.25 29.70 -34.41
N ALA A 127 23.26 29.28 -33.60
CA ALA A 127 22.65 27.96 -33.74
C ALA A 127 21.54 27.88 -34.81
N ARG A 128 20.97 29.02 -35.24
CA ARG A 128 19.81 29.06 -36.15
C ARG A 128 19.93 30.03 -37.34
N SER A 129 21.03 30.75 -37.51
CA SER A 129 21.15 31.71 -38.62
C SER A 129 21.55 31.04 -39.94
N PHE A 130 20.90 31.47 -41.02
CA PHE A 130 21.37 31.38 -42.41
C PHE A 130 22.85 31.81 -42.54
N PRO A 131 23.59 31.34 -43.56
CA PRO A 131 25.01 31.63 -43.72
C PRO A 131 25.28 33.14 -43.62
N ARG A 132 26.22 33.52 -42.75
CA ARG A 132 26.68 34.90 -42.57
C ARG A 132 27.18 35.40 -43.93
N SER A 133 26.51 36.40 -44.49
CA SER A 133 27.03 37.05 -45.70
C SER A 133 28.38 37.69 -45.38
N GLU A 134 29.40 37.34 -46.16
CA GLU A 134 30.74 37.90 -46.06
C GLU A 134 30.66 39.43 -46.14
N PHE A 135 31.49 40.11 -45.33
CA PHE A 135 31.52 41.57 -45.24
C PHE A 135 31.73 42.17 -46.62
N LEU A 136 30.70 42.82 -47.16
CA LEU A 136 30.84 43.63 -48.37
C LEU A 136 31.83 44.77 -48.08
N PRO A 137 32.62 45.20 -49.09
CA PRO A 137 33.61 46.25 -48.91
C PRO A 137 32.98 47.52 -48.29
N PRO A 138 33.72 48.28 -47.46
CA PRO A 138 33.19 49.46 -46.78
C PRO A 138 32.62 50.48 -47.79
N ILE A 139 31.31 50.46 -47.99
CA ILE A 139 30.62 51.49 -48.74
C ILE A 139 30.60 52.71 -47.81
N HIS A 140 31.44 53.71 -48.10
CA HIS A 140 31.41 55.02 -47.46
C HIS A 140 30.01 55.61 -47.68
N ARG A 141 29.10 55.40 -46.72
CA ARG A 141 27.71 55.87 -46.84
C ARG A 141 27.76 57.38 -46.78
N ARG A 142 27.35 58.05 -47.86
CA ARG A 142 27.07 59.49 -47.83
C ARG A 142 25.95 59.72 -46.81
N GLN A 143 26.04 60.82 -46.05
CA GLN A 143 24.96 61.29 -45.18
C GLN A 143 23.65 61.27 -45.98
N CYS A 144 22.64 60.55 -45.49
CA CYS A 144 21.35 60.45 -46.17
C CYS A 144 20.78 61.86 -46.32
N GLN A 145 20.59 62.34 -47.55
CA GLN A 145 20.01 63.67 -47.77
C GLN A 145 18.51 63.65 -47.44
N GLY A 146 18.13 64.34 -46.37
CA GLY A 146 16.75 64.48 -45.91
C GLY A 146 16.68 64.78 -44.41
N PRO A 147 15.48 65.04 -43.84
CA PRO A 147 15.28 65.24 -42.41
C PRO A 147 15.30 63.91 -41.64
N PHE A 148 16.22 63.01 -42.00
CA PHE A 148 16.38 61.72 -41.34
C PHE A 148 17.23 61.91 -40.09
N ARG A 149 16.83 61.26 -38.99
CA ARG A 149 17.61 61.23 -37.75
C ARG A 149 18.93 60.51 -37.97
N ASP A 150 19.93 60.84 -37.15
CA ASP A 150 21.21 60.16 -37.22
C ASP A 150 21.03 58.65 -37.01
N ILE A 151 21.90 57.86 -37.66
CA ILE A 151 21.85 56.41 -37.60
C ILE A 151 22.00 55.95 -36.15
N ALA A 152 22.81 56.65 -35.35
CA ALA A 152 22.97 56.39 -33.91
C ALA A 152 21.63 56.50 -33.16
N ASP A 153 20.89 57.60 -33.32
CA ASP A 153 19.61 57.84 -32.65
C ASP A 153 18.55 56.80 -33.04
N VAL A 154 18.51 56.42 -34.32
CA VAL A 154 17.56 55.41 -34.82
C VAL A 154 17.88 54.04 -34.23
N LEU A 155 19.16 53.69 -34.11
CA LEU A 155 19.58 52.45 -33.47
C LEU A 155 19.25 52.46 -31.97
N GLU A 156 19.51 53.57 -31.27
CA GLU A 156 19.15 53.71 -29.86
C GLU A 156 17.63 53.57 -29.64
N GLN A 157 16.82 54.20 -30.48
CA GLN A 157 15.36 54.07 -30.41
C GLN A 157 14.91 52.64 -30.71
N ARG A 158 15.53 51.96 -31.68
CA ARG A 158 15.19 50.59 -32.07
C ARG A 158 15.56 49.57 -30.99
N TYR A 159 16.69 49.79 -30.31
CA TYR A 159 17.20 48.90 -29.28
C TYR A 159 16.88 49.35 -27.85
N LYS A 160 16.01 50.36 -27.70
CA LYS A 160 15.52 50.77 -26.38
C LYS A 160 14.83 49.57 -25.71
N PRO A 161 15.32 49.10 -24.55
CA PRO A 161 14.71 47.98 -23.86
C PRO A 161 13.29 48.36 -23.43
N LEU A 162 12.37 47.41 -23.52
CA LEU A 162 11.00 47.59 -23.03
C LEU A 162 11.05 47.70 -21.50
N GLU A 163 10.45 48.76 -20.95
CA GLU A 163 10.22 48.84 -19.52
C GLU A 163 9.16 47.79 -19.15
N PRO A 164 9.49 46.79 -18.31
CA PRO A 164 8.51 45.76 -17.93
C PRO A 164 7.37 46.41 -17.17
N THR A 165 6.15 45.99 -17.44
CA THR A 165 5.00 46.37 -16.62
C THR A 165 5.18 45.86 -15.20
N LEU A 166 4.54 46.51 -14.23
CA LEU A 166 4.64 46.17 -12.80
C LEU A 166 4.35 44.67 -12.54
N TRP A 167 3.40 44.10 -13.28
CA TRP A 167 3.05 42.68 -13.29
C TRP A 167 4.15 41.71 -13.77
N VAL A 168 5.10 42.20 -14.57
CA VAL A 168 6.26 41.43 -15.07
C VAL A 168 7.49 41.66 -14.19
N ALA A 169 7.57 42.83 -13.54
CA ALA A 169 8.63 43.15 -12.60
C ALA A 169 8.48 42.41 -11.26
N GLU A 170 7.23 42.21 -10.80
CA GLU A 170 6.94 41.45 -9.59
C GLU A 170 6.81 39.95 -9.92
N PRO A 171 7.57 39.06 -9.24
CA PRO A 171 7.42 37.62 -9.42
C PRO A 171 6.02 37.15 -9.02
N MET A 172 5.30 36.53 -9.96
CA MET A 172 3.94 36.00 -9.73
C MET A 172 3.84 34.96 -8.59
N ASP A 173 4.97 34.40 -8.18
CA ASP A 173 5.06 33.34 -7.17
C ASP A 173 5.38 33.84 -5.75
N GLU A 174 5.43 35.16 -5.50
CA GLU A 174 5.71 35.74 -4.18
C GLU A 174 4.88 35.11 -3.05
N LEU A 175 3.59 34.87 -3.30
CA LEU A 175 2.70 34.26 -2.31
C LEU A 175 3.06 32.79 -2.02
N LYS A 176 3.56 32.05 -3.02
CA LYS A 176 4.06 30.69 -2.84
C LYS A 176 5.39 30.70 -2.09
N GLU A 177 6.30 31.58 -2.47
CA GLU A 177 7.60 31.75 -1.82
C GLU A 177 7.45 32.14 -0.35
N ALA A 178 6.53 33.06 -0.03
CA ALA A 178 6.20 33.43 1.34
C ALA A 178 5.68 32.25 2.18
N ARG A 179 4.85 31.38 1.59
CA ARG A 179 4.36 30.16 2.25
C ARG A 179 5.47 29.14 2.48
N GLU A 180 6.38 28.99 1.52
CA GLU A 180 7.53 28.10 1.65
C GLU A 180 8.53 28.60 2.70
N GLU A 181 8.78 29.90 2.74
CA GLU A 181 9.63 30.53 3.76
C GLU A 181 9.06 30.32 5.16
N LEU A 182 7.73 30.48 5.33
CA LEU A 182 7.07 30.19 6.60
C LEU A 182 7.26 28.73 7.01
N LYS A 183 7.07 27.77 6.08
CA LYS A 183 7.33 26.35 6.35
C LYS A 183 8.79 26.07 6.70
N ARG A 184 9.75 26.75 6.05
CA ARG A 184 11.18 26.64 6.38
C ARG A 184 11.45 27.12 7.80
N GLN A 185 10.88 28.26 8.19
CA GLN A 185 11.02 28.79 9.55
C GLN A 185 10.39 27.88 10.61
N GLU A 186 9.24 27.27 10.31
CA GLU A 186 8.63 26.25 11.17
C GLU A 186 9.52 25.01 11.28
N TRP A 187 10.12 24.56 10.17
CA TRP A 187 11.02 23.42 10.17
C TRP A 187 12.30 23.67 10.97
N ILE A 188 12.91 24.86 10.85
CA ILE A 188 14.08 25.26 11.66
C ILE A 188 13.74 25.26 13.17
N LYS A 189 12.50 25.60 13.54
CA LYS A 189 12.05 25.59 14.93
C LYS A 189 11.72 24.19 15.46
N ASN A 190 11.59 23.19 14.59
CA ASN A 190 11.30 21.83 15.01
C ASN A 190 12.55 21.17 15.61
N ILE A 191 12.49 20.83 16.89
CA ILE A 191 13.55 20.14 17.63
C ILE A 191 13.72 18.69 17.13
N HIS A 192 12.76 18.16 16.38
CA HIS A 192 12.69 16.75 15.99
C HIS A 192 12.04 16.53 14.63
N ASP A 193 12.75 15.83 13.75
CA ASP A 193 12.30 15.54 12.37
C ASP A 193 11.36 14.33 12.25
N ASN A 194 11.19 13.52 13.31
CA ASN A 194 10.28 12.38 13.16
C ASN A 194 8.85 12.88 13.14
N MET A 195 8.15 12.52 12.06
CA MET A 195 6.71 12.69 11.91
C MET A 195 5.99 12.13 13.15
N PHE A 196 5.06 12.92 13.70
CA PHE A 196 4.24 12.47 14.82
C PHE A 196 3.37 11.29 14.35
N LEU A 197 3.82 10.08 14.66
CA LEU A 197 3.08 8.87 14.34
C LEU A 197 2.07 8.61 15.46
N PRO A 198 0.84 8.16 15.14
CA PRO A 198 -0.12 7.76 16.17
C PRO A 198 0.48 6.66 17.06
N PHE A 199 0.22 6.74 18.36
CA PHE A 199 0.83 5.88 19.39
C PHE A 199 0.66 4.36 19.14
N SER A 200 -0.34 3.97 18.34
CA SER A 200 -0.65 2.57 18.02
C SER A 200 0.31 1.91 17.03
N SER A 201 1.17 2.65 16.31
CA SER A 201 2.07 2.10 15.30
C SER A 201 3.57 2.24 15.61
N HIS A 202 3.95 3.12 16.53
CA HIS A 202 5.35 3.55 16.69
C HIS A 202 6.30 2.48 17.26
N HIS A 203 5.78 1.52 18.04
CA HIS A 203 6.58 0.50 18.74
C HIS A 203 6.55 -0.89 18.08
N LYS A 204 5.74 -1.09 17.03
CA LYS A 204 5.58 -2.42 16.41
C LYS A 204 6.80 -2.89 15.61
N ASN A 205 7.60 -1.95 15.10
CA ASN A 205 8.72 -2.24 14.19
C ASN A 205 10.10 -1.77 14.69
N ARG A 206 10.17 -1.08 15.84
CA ARG A 206 11.46 -0.63 16.38
C ARG A 206 11.99 -1.68 17.35
N LYS A 207 13.12 -2.30 17.00
CA LYS A 207 13.91 -3.11 17.94
C LYS A 207 14.37 -2.18 19.07
N TYR A 208 13.97 -2.46 20.30
CA TYR A 208 14.42 -1.67 21.46
C TYR A 208 15.94 -1.73 21.55
N ILE A 209 16.61 -0.57 21.49
CA ILE A 209 18.04 -0.43 21.69
C ILE A 209 18.24 0.14 23.10
N PRO A 210 18.78 -0.63 24.05
CA PRO A 210 19.08 -0.13 25.38
C PRO A 210 20.11 1.01 25.29
N SER A 211 19.88 2.09 26.04
CA SER A 211 20.84 3.18 26.18
C SER A 211 22.18 2.65 26.72
N MET A 212 23.31 3.21 26.27
CA MET A 212 24.64 2.81 26.76
C MET A 212 24.81 3.01 28.28
N HIS A 213 24.04 3.92 28.88
CA HIS A 213 24.04 4.11 30.33
C HIS A 213 23.23 3.05 31.10
N MET A 214 22.53 2.15 30.38
CA MET A 214 21.80 1.02 30.95
C MET A 214 22.48 -0.34 30.71
N SER A 215 23.66 -0.37 30.05
CA SER A 215 24.44 -1.60 29.91
C SER A 215 25.19 -1.89 31.22
N SER A 216 24.44 -2.31 32.24
CA SER A 216 25.02 -2.84 33.46
C SER A 216 25.57 -4.25 33.18
N LYS A 217 26.60 -4.68 33.92
CA LYS A 217 27.18 -6.04 33.83
C LYS A 217 26.20 -7.14 34.26
N TYR A 218 25.08 -6.75 34.85
CA TYR A 218 23.98 -7.61 35.27
C TYR A 218 22.84 -7.46 34.26
N ASP A 219 22.32 -8.59 33.76
CA ASP A 219 21.17 -8.60 32.86
C ASP A 219 19.99 -7.82 33.51
N PRO A 220 19.18 -7.06 32.73
CA PRO A 220 17.99 -6.40 33.25
C PRO A 220 16.95 -7.35 33.87
N SER A 221 17.13 -8.67 33.72
CA SER A 221 16.33 -9.69 34.37
C SER A 221 16.77 -9.91 35.82
N SER A 222 16.37 -9.03 36.75
CA SER A 222 16.02 -9.43 38.13
C SER A 222 15.69 -8.27 39.05
N HIS A 223 16.19 -7.06 38.81
CA HIS A 223 15.95 -5.93 39.72
C HIS A 223 14.64 -5.21 39.40
N GLY A 224 13.54 -5.89 39.71
CA GLY A 224 12.17 -5.39 39.55
C GLY A 224 11.11 -6.44 39.87
N CYS A 225 11.50 -7.72 39.99
CA CYS A 225 10.63 -8.76 40.51
C CYS A 225 11.29 -9.53 41.67
N PRO A 226 11.63 -8.87 42.80
CA PRO A 226 11.36 -9.49 44.07
C PRO A 226 9.86 -9.30 44.31
N ARG A 227 9.09 -10.36 44.17
CA ARG A 227 7.87 -10.46 44.96
C ARG A 227 8.32 -10.34 46.40
N PHE A 228 8.18 -9.13 46.95
CA PHE A 228 8.50 -8.80 48.34
C PHE A 228 7.57 -9.54 49.33
N ARG A 229 6.76 -10.48 48.83
CA ARG A 229 5.77 -11.30 49.52
C ARG A 229 5.65 -12.72 48.94
N ASP A 230 6.71 -13.28 48.35
CA ASP A 230 6.72 -14.73 48.16
C ASP A 230 7.04 -15.38 49.51
N GLU A 231 5.98 -15.80 50.19
CA GLU A 231 6.08 -16.82 51.24
C GLU A 231 6.60 -18.10 50.58
N GLU A 232 7.81 -18.54 50.94
CA GLU A 232 8.40 -19.78 50.44
C GLU A 232 7.51 -20.99 50.81
N PRO A 233 6.80 -21.61 49.84
CA PRO A 233 5.86 -22.70 50.15
C PRO A 233 6.60 -24.02 50.50
N GLU A 234 7.89 -24.13 50.17
CA GLU A 234 8.68 -25.35 50.44
C GLU A 234 9.01 -25.54 51.92
N LYS A 235 8.99 -24.47 52.72
CA LYS A 235 9.23 -24.57 54.17
C LYS A 235 8.08 -25.22 54.94
N TRP A 236 6.90 -25.37 54.32
CA TRP A 236 5.68 -25.87 54.98
C TRP A 236 5.24 -27.25 54.52
N ILE A 237 5.95 -27.87 53.56
CA ILE A 237 5.63 -29.23 53.13
C ILE A 237 6.33 -30.22 54.06
N SER A 238 5.76 -30.41 55.25
CA SER A 238 6.02 -31.63 56.01
C SER A 238 5.60 -32.81 55.16
N ASN A 239 6.56 -33.67 54.82
CA ASN A 239 6.37 -34.88 54.03
C ASN A 239 5.26 -35.77 54.59
N LYS A 240 4.04 -35.67 54.06
CA LYS A 240 3.07 -36.77 54.04
C LYS A 240 1.91 -36.44 53.11
N ILE A 241 1.78 -37.30 52.09
CA ILE A 241 0.57 -37.51 51.28
C ILE A 241 0.27 -36.36 50.32
N GLU A 242 0.73 -36.41 49.05
CA GLU A 242 0.02 -35.74 47.92
C GLU A 242 0.57 -36.00 46.50
N ARG A 243 1.20 -37.16 46.23
CA ARG A 243 1.66 -37.49 44.86
C ARG A 243 0.55 -37.89 43.88
N SER A 244 -0.72 -37.97 44.29
CA SER A 244 -1.82 -38.43 43.43
C SER A 244 -2.68 -37.32 42.82
N HIS A 245 -2.59 -36.07 43.27
CA HIS A 245 -3.46 -34.99 42.79
C HIS A 245 -2.83 -34.09 41.71
N LEU A 246 -1.49 -34.05 41.62
CA LEU A 246 -0.78 -33.15 40.70
C LEU A 246 -0.81 -33.60 39.23
N GLN A 247 -0.94 -34.91 38.95
CA GLN A 247 -1.08 -35.40 37.56
C GLN A 247 -2.45 -35.04 36.92
N MET A 248 -3.44 -34.62 37.71
CA MET A 248 -4.77 -34.23 37.24
C MET A 248 -4.93 -32.72 36.98
N ILE A 249 -4.01 -31.90 37.47
CA ILE A 249 -4.09 -30.43 37.37
C ILE A 249 -3.40 -29.93 36.08
N ASP A 250 -2.33 -30.59 35.65
CA ASP A 250 -1.63 -30.25 34.39
C ASP A 250 -2.48 -30.49 33.14
N SER A 251 -3.37 -31.48 33.14
CA SER A 251 -4.28 -31.73 32.03
C SER A 251 -5.41 -30.69 31.95
N ARG A 252 -5.83 -30.12 33.09
CA ARG A 252 -6.85 -29.05 33.15
C ARG A 252 -6.29 -27.67 32.76
N SER A 253 -5.03 -27.39 33.05
CA SER A 253 -4.38 -26.13 32.67
C SER A 253 -4.07 -26.11 31.16
N ALA A 254 -3.71 -27.24 30.56
CA ALA A 254 -3.52 -27.39 29.11
C ALA A 254 -4.83 -27.20 28.32
N LEU A 255 -5.95 -27.78 28.81
CA LEU A 255 -7.27 -27.61 28.19
C LEU A 255 -7.80 -26.18 28.29
N LYS A 256 -7.49 -25.44 29.37
CA LYS A 256 -7.85 -24.01 29.48
C LYS A 256 -7.05 -23.13 28.53
N ARG A 257 -5.77 -23.44 28.28
CA ARG A 257 -4.94 -22.70 27.31
C ARG A 257 -5.41 -22.94 25.87
N LEU A 258 -5.74 -24.19 25.51
CA LEU A 258 -6.30 -24.52 24.20
C LEU A 258 -7.67 -23.86 23.95
N ARG A 259 -8.52 -23.77 25.00
CA ARG A 259 -9.83 -23.11 24.90
C ARG A 259 -9.72 -21.59 24.75
N LEU A 260 -8.72 -20.96 25.37
CA LEU A 260 -8.48 -19.51 25.21
C LEU A 260 -7.93 -19.17 23.83
N THR A 261 -7.04 -20.00 23.27
CA THR A 261 -6.54 -19.82 21.91
C THR A 261 -7.62 -20.06 20.85
N PHE A 262 -8.53 -21.02 21.08
CA PHE A 262 -9.63 -21.29 20.15
C PHE A 262 -10.68 -20.16 20.14
N LEU A 263 -11.01 -19.59 21.31
CA LEU A 263 -11.88 -18.41 21.41
C LEU A 263 -11.26 -17.17 20.75
N PHE A 264 -9.94 -17.01 20.80
CA PHE A 264 -9.25 -15.89 20.16
C PHE A 264 -9.28 -16.00 18.62
N VAL A 265 -9.10 -17.21 18.08
CA VAL A 265 -9.17 -17.45 16.62
C VAL A 265 -10.59 -17.29 16.09
N VAL A 266 -11.61 -17.74 16.82
CA VAL A 266 -13.02 -17.59 16.40
C VAL A 266 -13.45 -16.11 16.41
N CYS A 267 -13.07 -15.33 17.42
CA CYS A 267 -13.38 -13.89 17.45
C CYS A 267 -12.63 -13.09 16.36
N GLU A 268 -11.43 -13.49 15.94
CA GLU A 268 -10.72 -12.83 14.83
C GLU A 268 -11.38 -13.09 13.47
N VAL A 269 -11.99 -14.26 13.26
CA VAL A 269 -12.72 -14.59 12.03
C VAL A 269 -14.05 -13.83 11.95
N ASP A 270 -14.79 -13.70 13.06
CA ASP A 270 -16.06 -12.96 13.10
C ASP A 270 -15.88 -11.45 12.83
N LEU A 271 -14.80 -10.83 13.35
CA LEU A 271 -14.48 -9.42 13.12
C LEU A 271 -14.05 -9.11 11.67
N THR A 272 -13.61 -10.12 10.91
CA THR A 272 -13.30 -9.97 9.48
C THR A 272 -14.51 -10.18 8.58
N SER A 273 -15.53 -10.92 9.04
CA SER A 273 -16.79 -11.13 8.33
C SER A 273 -17.73 -9.92 8.41
N GLU A 274 -17.77 -9.23 9.57
CA GLU A 274 -18.67 -8.09 9.79
C GLU A 274 -18.29 -6.81 9.01
N LYS A 275 -17.07 -6.73 8.46
CA LYS A 275 -16.63 -5.63 7.59
C LYS A 275 -16.97 -5.80 6.11
N ALA A 276 -17.56 -6.94 5.71
CA ALA A 276 -17.86 -7.25 4.31
C ALA A 276 -19.34 -7.05 3.92
N LEU A 277 -20.22 -6.62 4.84
CA LEU A 277 -21.65 -6.46 4.58
C LEU A 277 -22.14 -5.03 4.86
N ALA A 278 -21.74 -4.09 4.00
CA ALA A 278 -22.46 -2.83 3.80
C ALA A 278 -23.03 -2.84 2.37
N PRO A 279 -24.35 -3.06 2.17
CA PRO A 279 -24.96 -2.92 0.85
C PRO A 279 -25.13 -1.44 0.50
N ASP A 280 -24.48 -1.05 -0.61
CA ASP A 280 -24.70 0.20 -1.33
C ASP A 280 -26.15 0.24 -1.84
N VAL A 281 -27.00 1.05 -1.20
CA VAL A 281 -28.35 1.36 -1.69
C VAL A 281 -28.27 2.66 -2.48
N GLN A 282 -28.25 2.55 -3.81
CA GLN A 282 -28.48 3.69 -4.71
C GLN A 282 -29.98 3.92 -4.91
N PRO A 283 -30.44 5.19 -5.00
CA PRO A 283 -31.84 5.54 -5.10
C PRO A 283 -32.36 5.36 -6.54
N GLN A 284 -33.44 4.59 -6.71
CA GLN A 284 -34.21 4.58 -7.95
C GLN A 284 -35.09 5.84 -8.01
N ALA A 285 -34.83 6.67 -9.01
CA ALA A 285 -35.72 7.73 -9.46
C ALA A 285 -36.88 7.10 -10.25
N LEU A 286 -38.11 7.48 -9.89
CA LEU A 286 -39.32 7.24 -10.66
C LEU A 286 -39.60 8.48 -11.51
N GLU A 287 -39.56 8.31 -12.83
CA GLU A 287 -40.39 9.04 -13.81
C GLU A 287 -41.68 8.25 -14.05
#